data_AF-A0A094DSB5-F1
#
_entry.id   AF-A0A094DSB5-F1
#
_cell.length_a   1.000
_cell.length_b   1.000
_cell.length_c   1.000
_cell.angle_alpha   90.00
_cell.angle_beta   90.00
_cell.angle_gamma   90.00
#
_symmetry.space_group_name_H-M   'P 1'
#
loop_
_entity.id
_entity.type
_entity.pdbx_description
1 polymer ?
#
loop_
_entity_poly.entity_id
_entity_poly.type
_entity_poly.pdbx_seq_one_letter_code
_entity_poly.pdbx_strand_id
1 'polypeptide(L)'
;MGATSASSLDREARNFPKSRASTLFLGSVQDGRETTTTATKTGQFHIMGAKALKKLSSGQNGVGAFILQCKKLDFHYCDWAGSSRGMNAFLRDQLPAFAAANPSIEITVSPRPSRHPVIKGTFINGREKAICVRNLQPMSILQKAVLLRDASGEKLKTETKPVKSINDSVRGIWSPYHSGPMTV
;
A
#
# COMPACT_ATOMS: atom_id res chain seq x y z
N MET A 1 11.85 29.68 -61.50
CA MET A 1 10.39 29.58 -61.53
C MET A 1 9.95 29.58 -60.08
N GLY A 2 9.39 30.62 -59.46
CA GLY A 2 8.52 31.71 -59.90
C GLY A 2 7.57 31.85 -58.70
N ALA A 3 7.82 32.79 -57.80
CA ALA A 3 7.12 34.08 -57.69
C ALA A 3 6.14 34.10 -56.49
N THR A 4 6.37 35.10 -55.66
CA THR A 4 5.55 35.69 -54.60
C THR A 4 4.16 36.14 -55.10
N SER A 5 3.15 36.23 -54.22
CA SER A 5 2.36 37.46 -54.07
C SER A 5 1.34 37.38 -52.93
N ALA A 6 1.15 38.54 -52.32
CA ALA A 6 0.30 38.83 -51.18
C ALA A 6 -1.02 39.49 -51.63
N SER A 7 -1.89 39.70 -50.65
CA SER A 7 -2.88 40.80 -50.60
C SER A 7 -4.11 40.60 -51.51
N SER A 8 -5.32 41.11 -51.26
CA SER A 8 -5.82 42.16 -50.38
C SER A 8 -7.36 42.19 -50.52
N LEU A 9 -8.08 42.60 -49.46
CA LEU A 9 -9.29 43.46 -49.50
C LEU A 9 -10.56 42.87 -50.19
N ASP A 10 -11.81 43.07 -49.78
CA ASP A 10 -12.42 44.15 -49.00
C ASP A 10 -13.90 43.84 -48.70
N ARG A 11 -14.44 44.62 -47.74
CA ARG A 11 -15.83 45.08 -47.55
C ARG A 11 -16.87 44.30 -46.71
N GLU A 12 -17.04 44.83 -45.50
CA GLU A 12 -18.20 45.62 -45.03
C GLU A 12 -19.62 44.99 -45.02
N ALA A 13 -20.21 44.83 -43.84
CA ALA A 13 -21.26 45.74 -43.31
C ALA A 13 -22.34 45.07 -42.43
N ARG A 14 -22.53 45.67 -41.23
CA ARG A 14 -23.80 45.83 -40.47
C ARG A 14 -24.41 44.61 -39.75
N ASN A 15 -24.48 44.65 -38.40
CA ASN A 15 -25.54 45.31 -37.61
C ASN A 15 -25.57 44.76 -36.16
N PHE A 16 -25.49 45.64 -35.16
CA PHE A 16 -26.08 45.43 -33.81
C PHE A 16 -27.63 45.56 -33.91
N PRO A 17 -28.52 45.23 -32.93
CA PRO A 17 -28.32 45.12 -31.47
C PRO A 17 -29.23 44.09 -30.71
N LYS A 18 -29.20 44.17 -29.36
CA LYS A 18 -30.26 43.88 -28.35
C LYS A 18 -30.52 42.43 -27.89
N SER A 19 -30.12 42.11 -26.66
CA SER A 19 -30.93 42.34 -25.43
C SER A 19 -30.45 41.40 -24.31
N ARG A 20 -30.32 41.97 -23.11
CA ARG A 20 -30.13 41.21 -21.87
C ARG A 20 -31.41 40.42 -21.62
N ALA A 21 -31.36 39.09 -21.75
CA ALA A 21 -32.38 38.22 -21.19
C ALA A 21 -31.92 37.81 -19.79
N SER A 22 -32.65 38.28 -18.79
CA SER A 22 -32.47 37.92 -17.39
C SER A 22 -32.64 36.40 -17.22
N THR A 23 -31.57 35.72 -16.81
CA THR A 23 -31.61 34.33 -16.37
C THR A 23 -32.42 34.26 -15.08
N LEU A 24 -33.68 33.85 -15.17
CA LEU A 24 -34.46 33.48 -14.00
C LEU A 24 -34.08 32.05 -13.60
N PHE A 25 -33.36 31.93 -12.49
CA PHE A 25 -33.17 30.68 -11.79
C PHE A 25 -34.46 30.33 -11.06
N LEU A 26 -35.18 29.31 -11.54
CA LEU A 26 -36.19 28.63 -10.74
C LEU A 26 -35.58 27.30 -10.28
N GLY A 27 -34.99 27.31 -9.09
CA GLY A 27 -34.66 26.09 -8.38
C GLY A 27 -35.95 25.47 -7.84
N SER A 28 -36.29 24.27 -8.29
CA SER A 28 -37.27 23.43 -7.59
C SER A 28 -36.54 22.26 -6.95
N VAL A 29 -36.86 22.01 -5.68
CA VAL A 29 -36.24 20.98 -4.85
C VAL A 29 -37.19 19.80 -4.79
N GLN A 30 -36.80 18.66 -5.36
CA GLN A 30 -37.34 17.35 -5.03
C GLN A 30 -36.18 16.39 -4.80
N ASP A 31 -36.16 15.76 -3.62
CA ASP A 31 -35.31 14.62 -3.25
C ASP A 31 -33.78 14.81 -3.13
N GLY A 32 -33.33 15.95 -2.60
CA GLY A 32 -32.02 16.04 -1.91
C GLY A 32 -30.76 15.75 -2.75
N ARG A 33 -30.85 15.76 -4.09
CA ARG A 33 -29.71 15.71 -5.00
C ARG A 33 -29.70 16.97 -5.86
N GLU A 34 -28.64 17.77 -5.75
CA GLU A 34 -28.41 18.90 -6.65
C GLU A 34 -28.14 18.35 -8.07
N THR A 35 -29.12 18.51 -8.97
CA THR A 35 -28.96 18.22 -10.39
C THR A 35 -28.93 19.53 -11.18
N THR A 36 -27.74 19.94 -11.61
CA THR A 36 -27.59 21.10 -12.50
C THR A 36 -27.91 20.66 -13.94
N THR A 37 -29.07 21.04 -14.45
CA THR A 37 -29.50 20.77 -15.84
C THR A 37 -29.10 21.93 -16.75
N THR A 38 -28.12 21.73 -17.63
CA THR A 38 -27.84 22.67 -18.73
C THR A 38 -28.62 22.23 -19.97
N ALA A 39 -29.56 23.05 -20.44
CA ALA A 39 -30.40 22.75 -21.60
C ALA A 39 -29.77 23.22 -22.92
N THR A 40 -29.55 22.31 -23.88
CA THR A 40 -29.25 22.63 -25.29
C THR A 40 -30.48 22.39 -26.17
N LYS A 41 -30.66 23.25 -27.19
CA LYS A 41 -31.87 23.41 -28.03
C LYS A 41 -32.17 22.27 -29.03
N THR A 42 -31.68 21.06 -28.81
CA THR A 42 -32.00 19.91 -29.68
C THR A 42 -32.09 18.66 -28.82
N GLY A 43 -33.28 18.05 -28.80
CA GLY A 43 -33.73 17.07 -27.82
C GLY A 43 -33.01 15.72 -27.84
N GLN A 44 -31.79 15.69 -27.28
CA GLN A 44 -31.20 14.46 -26.74
C GLN A 44 -30.48 14.82 -25.43
N PHE A 45 -31.20 14.65 -24.31
CA PHE A 45 -30.61 14.70 -22.99
C PHE A 45 -29.77 13.45 -22.77
N HIS A 46 -28.46 13.53 -23.05
CA HIS A 46 -27.52 12.56 -22.52
C HIS A 46 -27.42 12.79 -21.01
N ILE A 47 -28.20 12.05 -20.24
CA ILE A 47 -28.00 11.92 -18.80
C ILE A 47 -26.64 11.25 -18.56
N MET A 48 -25.57 12.04 -18.42
CA MET A 48 -24.31 11.52 -17.88
C MET A 48 -24.51 11.24 -16.39
N GLY A 49 -25.21 10.14 -16.09
CA GLY A 49 -25.30 9.62 -14.73
C GLY A 49 -23.90 9.27 -14.23
N ALA A 50 -23.55 9.73 -13.02
CA ALA A 50 -22.30 9.39 -12.39
C ALA A 50 -22.24 7.87 -12.16
N LYS A 51 -21.28 7.20 -12.78
CA LYS A 51 -21.05 5.77 -12.58
C LYS A 51 -20.18 5.58 -11.33
N ALA A 52 -20.70 4.85 -10.35
CA ALA A 52 -19.96 4.53 -9.15
C ALA A 52 -18.78 3.59 -9.48
N LEU A 53 -17.58 4.01 -9.13
CA LEU A 53 -16.39 3.16 -9.20
C LEU A 53 -16.28 2.35 -7.90
N LYS A 54 -16.09 1.04 -8.03
CA LYS A 54 -15.82 0.18 -6.86
C LYS A 54 -14.43 0.51 -6.32
N LYS A 55 -14.36 1.21 -5.19
CA LYS A 55 -13.11 1.44 -4.46
C LYS A 55 -12.85 0.26 -3.52
N LEU A 56 -11.70 -0.40 -3.69
CA LEU A 56 -11.25 -1.44 -2.76
C LEU A 56 -10.53 -0.78 -1.59
N SER A 57 -10.86 -1.20 -0.36
CA SER A 57 -10.14 -0.80 0.85
C SER A 57 -8.85 -1.60 0.98
N SER A 58 -7.75 -0.95 1.37
CA SER A 58 -6.49 -1.63 1.71
C SER A 58 -6.39 -1.80 3.22
N GLY A 59 -6.11 -3.02 3.68
CA GLY A 59 -5.88 -3.30 5.10
C GLY A 59 -4.51 -2.80 5.56
N GLN A 60 -4.46 -2.21 6.75
CA GLN A 60 -3.22 -1.71 7.37
C GLN A 60 -3.02 -2.42 8.71
N ASN A 61 -1.98 -3.26 8.80
CA ASN A 61 -1.65 -3.94 10.05
C ASN A 61 -1.26 -2.91 11.12
N GLY A 62 -1.85 -3.01 12.31
CA GLY A 62 -1.64 -2.09 13.43
C GLY A 62 -2.68 -0.96 13.53
N VAL A 63 -3.54 -0.76 12.53
CA VAL A 63 -4.70 0.13 12.64
C VAL A 63 -5.91 -0.70 13.05
N GLY A 64 -6.37 -0.51 14.29
CA GLY A 64 -7.50 -1.25 14.88
C GLY A 64 -7.07 -2.58 15.54
N ALA A 65 -6.36 -3.44 14.80
CA ALA A 65 -5.82 -4.68 15.34
C ALA A 65 -4.40 -4.95 14.81
N PHE A 66 -3.60 -5.64 15.62
CA PHE A 66 -2.25 -6.08 15.23
C PHE A 66 -2.24 -7.59 15.01
N ILE A 67 -1.77 -7.98 13.83
CA ILE A 67 -1.62 -9.38 13.41
C ILE A 67 -0.12 -9.66 13.27
N LEU A 68 0.35 -10.66 14.01
CA LEU A 68 1.72 -11.16 13.89
C LEU A 68 1.96 -11.71 12.48
N GLN A 69 3.08 -11.31 11.88
CA GLN A 69 3.37 -11.66 10.49
C GLN A 69 3.95 -13.07 10.33
N CYS A 70 4.67 -13.55 11.34
CA CYS A 70 5.19 -14.91 11.39
C CYS A 70 4.04 -15.88 11.69
N LYS A 71 3.71 -16.77 10.75
CA LYS A 71 2.64 -17.75 10.89
C LYS A 71 3.16 -19.07 11.46
N LYS A 72 4.35 -19.49 11.01
CA LYS A 72 4.91 -20.81 11.31
C LYS A 72 6.42 -20.73 11.48
N LEU A 73 6.95 -21.45 12.46
CA LEU A 73 8.37 -21.65 12.73
C LEU A 73 8.71 -23.14 12.70
N ASP A 74 9.55 -23.52 11.75
CA ASP A 74 10.04 -24.88 11.60
C ASP A 74 11.47 -24.99 12.11
N PHE A 75 11.66 -25.86 13.10
CA PHE A 75 12.96 -26.17 13.69
C PHE A 75 13.49 -27.47 13.10
N HIS A 76 14.52 -27.36 12.27
CA HIS A 76 15.25 -28.51 11.76
C HIS A 76 16.47 -28.78 12.63
N TYR A 77 16.58 -30.00 13.13
CA TYR A 77 17.68 -30.44 13.99
C TYR A 77 18.27 -31.78 13.51
N CYS A 78 19.36 -32.20 14.13
CA CYS A 78 20.03 -33.44 13.81
C CYS A 78 20.54 -34.10 15.09
N ASP A 79 20.36 -35.42 15.24
CA ASP A 79 20.70 -36.13 16.47
C ASP A 79 22.21 -36.39 16.63
N TRP A 80 22.91 -36.70 15.53
CA TRP A 80 24.31 -37.14 15.57
C TRP A 80 25.33 -35.99 15.40
N ALA A 81 24.97 -34.94 14.67
CA ALA A 81 25.93 -33.90 14.29
C ALA A 81 26.29 -32.99 15.47
N GLY A 82 27.58 -32.77 15.73
CA GLY A 82 28.03 -31.83 16.77
C GLY A 82 27.49 -30.41 16.57
N SER A 83 27.22 -30.01 15.32
CA SER A 83 26.72 -28.66 15.00
C SER A 83 25.30 -28.35 15.46
N SER A 84 24.50 -29.36 15.76
CA SER A 84 23.13 -29.25 16.29
C SER A 84 23.05 -29.43 17.80
N ARG A 85 24.18 -29.59 18.51
CA ARG A 85 24.20 -29.74 19.98
C ARG A 85 23.42 -28.64 20.70
N GLY A 86 23.61 -27.37 20.30
CA GLY A 86 22.87 -26.25 20.88
C GLY A 86 21.40 -26.22 20.51
N MET A 87 21.04 -26.65 19.29
CA MET A 87 19.63 -26.79 18.88
C MET A 87 18.93 -27.87 19.71
N ASN A 88 19.56 -29.02 19.90
CA ASN A 88 18.96 -30.13 20.66
C ASN A 88 18.74 -29.75 22.13
N ALA A 89 19.63 -28.97 22.73
CA ALA A 89 19.41 -28.41 24.07
C ALA A 89 18.29 -27.36 24.08
N PHE A 90 18.24 -26.45 23.10
CA PHE A 90 17.14 -25.48 22.95
C PHE A 90 15.77 -26.15 22.83
N LEU A 91 15.66 -27.22 22.03
CA LEU A 91 14.43 -27.98 21.83
C LEU A 91 13.91 -28.63 23.12
N ARG A 92 14.81 -29.05 24.03
CA ARG A 92 14.46 -29.68 25.31
C ARG A 92 14.04 -28.66 26.35
N ASP A 93 14.84 -27.60 26.51
CA ASP A 93 14.73 -26.74 27.69
C ASP A 93 13.90 -25.47 27.42
N GLN A 94 14.03 -24.87 26.24
CA GLN A 94 13.52 -23.51 25.97
C GLN A 94 12.33 -23.48 25.01
N LEU A 95 12.23 -24.44 24.08
CA LEU A 95 11.15 -24.47 23.10
C LEU A 95 9.76 -24.57 23.75
N PRO A 96 9.50 -25.38 24.79
CA PRO A 96 8.17 -25.46 25.40
C PRO A 96 7.70 -24.12 25.99
N ALA A 97 8.60 -23.41 26.68
CA ALA A 97 8.30 -22.08 27.22
C ALA A 97 8.09 -21.05 26.11
N PHE A 98 8.89 -21.10 25.03
CA PHE A 98 8.72 -20.24 23.86
C PHE A 98 7.39 -20.49 23.14
N ALA A 99 6.97 -21.75 23.00
CA ALA A 99 5.70 -22.11 22.39
C ALA A 99 4.50 -21.63 23.22
N ALA A 100 4.57 -21.83 24.55
CA ALA A 100 3.53 -21.36 25.47
C ALA A 100 3.37 -19.82 25.43
N ALA A 101 4.48 -19.09 25.28
CA ALA A 101 4.46 -17.63 25.18
C ALA A 101 3.93 -17.10 23.84
N ASN A 102 3.93 -17.91 22.78
CA ASN A 102 3.54 -17.47 21.43
C ASN A 102 2.50 -18.43 20.81
N PRO A 103 1.27 -18.48 21.33
CA PRO A 103 0.24 -19.42 20.88
C PRO A 103 -0.23 -19.15 19.43
N SER A 104 -0.01 -17.96 18.90
CA SER A 104 -0.42 -17.57 17.54
C SER A 104 0.45 -18.17 16.43
N ILE A 105 1.58 -18.80 16.77
CA ILE A 105 2.57 -19.29 15.81
C ILE A 105 2.56 -20.81 15.81
N GLU A 106 2.41 -21.40 14.63
CA GLU A 106 2.56 -22.85 14.46
C GLU A 106 4.04 -23.22 14.61
N ILE A 107 4.37 -24.06 15.58
CA ILE A 107 5.74 -24.53 15.81
C ILE A 107 5.82 -25.98 15.36
N THR A 108 6.72 -26.27 14.42
CA THR A 108 7.01 -27.66 14.04
C THR A 108 8.47 -27.99 14.25
N VAL A 109 8.72 -29.23 14.64
CA VAL A 109 10.07 -29.75 14.87
C VAL A 109 10.23 -30.96 13.96
N SER A 110 11.25 -30.95 13.12
CA SER A 110 11.52 -32.05 12.20
C SER A 110 13.00 -32.42 12.18
N PRO A 111 13.34 -33.71 12.30
CA PRO A 111 14.72 -34.15 12.17
C PRO A 111 15.17 -34.01 10.71
N ARG A 112 16.41 -33.57 10.53
CA ARG A 112 17.09 -33.44 9.25
C ARG A 112 18.51 -34.00 9.36
N PRO A 113 18.67 -35.33 9.19
CA PRO A 113 19.99 -35.97 9.28
C PRO A 113 20.93 -35.42 8.22
N SER A 114 22.23 -35.59 8.43
CA SER A 114 23.34 -35.12 7.59
C SER A 114 23.38 -33.61 7.26
N ARG A 115 22.63 -32.76 7.97
CA ARG A 115 22.52 -31.33 7.67
C ARG A 115 22.64 -30.44 8.91
N HIS A 116 23.10 -29.21 8.69
CA HIS A 116 23.16 -28.19 9.76
C HIS A 116 21.75 -27.80 10.24
N PRO A 117 21.59 -27.45 11.52
CA PRO A 117 20.32 -27.00 12.06
C PRO A 117 19.91 -25.65 11.46
N VAL A 118 18.62 -25.52 11.14
CA VAL A 118 18.04 -24.33 10.51
C VAL A 118 16.69 -24.05 11.15
N ILE A 119 16.42 -22.78 11.42
CA ILE A 119 15.07 -22.30 11.74
C ILE A 119 14.49 -21.69 10.48
N LYS A 120 13.30 -22.12 10.05
CA LYS A 120 12.58 -21.50 8.94
C LYS A 120 11.32 -20.83 9.46
N GLY A 121 11.14 -19.55 9.16
CA GLY A 121 9.91 -18.83 9.42
C GLY A 121 9.10 -18.62 8.14
N THR A 122 7.86 -19.07 8.13
CA THR A 122 6.89 -18.80 7.07
C THR A 122 6.00 -17.64 7.49
N PHE A 123 5.88 -16.64 6.62
CA PHE A 123 5.14 -15.40 6.89
C PHE A 123 3.80 -15.38 6.14
N ILE A 124 2.87 -14.52 6.59
CA ILE A 124 1.53 -14.37 6.00
C ILE A 124 1.60 -13.99 4.50
N ASN A 125 2.63 -13.26 4.09
CA ASN A 125 2.85 -12.90 2.69
C ASN A 125 3.31 -14.08 1.80
N GLY A 126 3.36 -15.31 2.33
CA GLY A 126 3.79 -16.51 1.63
C GLY A 126 5.30 -16.67 1.49
N ARG A 127 6.09 -15.75 2.04
CA ARG A 127 7.57 -15.82 1.98
C ARG A 127 8.13 -16.59 3.16
N GLU A 128 9.31 -17.13 2.95
CA GLU A 128 10.06 -17.85 3.97
C GLU A 128 11.39 -17.16 4.26
N LYS A 129 11.80 -17.14 5.53
CA LYS A 129 13.15 -16.74 5.95
C LYS A 129 13.79 -17.88 6.71
N ALA A 130 14.97 -18.30 6.27
CA ALA A 130 15.73 -19.35 6.92
C ALA A 130 16.98 -18.77 7.60
N ILE A 131 17.23 -19.18 8.85
CA ILE A 131 18.44 -18.84 9.60
C ILE A 131 19.15 -20.13 9.99
N CYS A 132 20.38 -20.29 9.51
CA CYS A 132 21.26 -21.37 9.94
C CYS A 132 21.76 -21.08 11.36
N VAL A 133 21.64 -22.06 12.26
CA VAL A 133 22.02 -21.91 13.68
C VAL A 133 23.10 -22.91 14.12
N ARG A 134 24.01 -23.25 13.19
CA ARG A 134 25.12 -24.17 13.46
C ARG A 134 26.01 -23.65 14.59
N ASN A 135 26.42 -24.54 15.51
CA ASN A 135 27.35 -24.26 16.61
C ASN A 135 26.92 -23.07 17.52
N LEU A 136 25.65 -22.68 17.50
CA LEU A 136 25.15 -21.62 18.39
C LEU A 136 24.74 -22.20 19.74
N GLN A 137 24.88 -21.39 20.80
CA GLN A 137 24.36 -21.73 22.12
C GLN A 137 22.82 -21.60 22.15
N PRO A 138 22.11 -22.33 23.04
CA PRO A 138 20.64 -22.29 23.13
C PRO A 138 20.08 -20.87 23.27
N MET A 139 20.71 -20.03 24.09
CA MET A 139 20.30 -18.63 24.27
C MET A 139 20.40 -17.80 22.98
N SER A 140 21.44 -18.00 22.17
CA SER A 140 21.56 -17.33 20.88
C SER A 140 20.54 -17.84 19.88
N ILE A 141 20.16 -19.11 19.95
CA ILE A 141 19.10 -19.71 19.13
C ILE A 141 17.74 -19.10 19.49
N LEU A 142 17.44 -18.92 20.77
CA LEU A 142 16.26 -18.20 21.25
C LEU A 142 16.21 -16.79 20.65
N GLN A 143 17.33 -16.04 20.69
CA GLN A 143 17.40 -14.70 20.08
C GLN A 143 17.12 -14.73 18.58
N LYS A 144 17.56 -15.77 17.85
CA LYS A 144 17.23 -15.93 16.42
C LYS A 144 15.77 -16.29 16.19
N ALA A 145 15.16 -17.10 17.06
CA ALA A 145 13.73 -17.41 17.01
C ALA A 145 12.88 -16.16 17.27
N VAL A 146 13.25 -15.36 18.28
CA VAL A 146 12.64 -14.05 18.57
C VAL A 146 12.78 -13.09 17.39
N LEU A 147 13.97 -13.03 16.78
CA LEU A 147 14.19 -12.22 15.58
C LEU A 147 13.23 -12.64 14.45
N LEU A 148 13.03 -13.93 14.19
CA LEU A 148 12.11 -14.41 13.16
C LEU A 148 10.64 -14.13 13.50
N ARG A 149 10.27 -14.22 14.78
CA ARG A 149 8.95 -13.86 15.28
C ARG A 149 8.65 -12.38 15.01
N ASP A 150 9.59 -11.50 15.33
CA ASP A 150 9.43 -10.04 15.24
C ASP A 150 9.67 -9.50 13.83
N ALA A 151 10.27 -10.29 12.95
CA ALA A 151 10.53 -9.92 11.57
C ALA A 151 9.25 -9.84 10.73
N SER A 152 9.28 -8.99 9.71
CA SER A 152 8.32 -9.04 8.60
C SER A 152 8.77 -10.07 7.55
N GLY A 153 7.86 -10.55 6.72
CA GLY A 153 8.20 -11.41 5.58
C GLY A 153 8.82 -10.66 4.39
N GLU A 154 9.01 -9.34 4.48
CA GLU A 154 9.50 -8.55 3.35
C GLU A 154 10.99 -8.79 3.06
N LYS A 155 11.40 -8.49 1.82
CA LYS A 155 12.82 -8.56 1.43
C LYS A 155 13.56 -7.49 2.21
N LEU A 156 14.67 -7.87 2.85
CA LEU A 156 15.55 -6.91 3.49
C LEU A 156 16.04 -5.92 2.43
N LYS A 157 15.71 -4.65 2.63
CA LYS A 157 16.10 -3.53 1.80
C LYS A 157 16.59 -2.42 2.71
N THR A 158 17.54 -1.63 2.23
CA THR A 158 17.95 -0.42 2.93
C THR A 158 16.81 0.58 2.85
N GLU A 159 16.37 1.07 4.01
CA GLU A 159 15.32 2.08 4.08
C GLU A 159 15.95 3.47 4.03
N THR A 160 15.68 4.23 2.97
CA THR A 160 16.20 5.59 2.80
C THR A 160 15.37 6.63 3.55
N LYS A 161 14.06 6.40 3.68
CA LYS A 161 13.11 7.33 4.29
C LYS A 161 12.51 6.69 5.54
N PRO A 162 12.54 7.37 6.70
CA PRO A 162 12.00 6.82 7.94
C PRO A 162 10.47 6.74 7.94
N VAL A 163 9.79 7.64 7.22
CA VAL A 163 8.32 7.72 7.19
C VAL A 163 7.81 7.35 5.80
N LYS A 164 6.79 6.48 5.76
CA LYS A 164 6.04 6.11 4.56
C LYS A 164 4.56 6.39 4.82
N SER A 165 3.96 7.25 4.00
CA SER A 165 2.53 7.56 4.04
C SER A 165 1.86 7.15 2.74
N ILE A 166 0.65 6.61 2.86
CA ILE A 166 -0.25 6.36 1.72
C ILE A 166 -1.19 7.57 1.52
N ASN A 167 -1.43 8.33 2.58
CA ASN A 167 -2.32 9.48 2.58
C ASN A 167 -1.66 10.70 1.91
N ASP A 168 -2.51 11.54 1.31
CA ASP A 168 -2.11 12.82 0.74
C ASP A 168 -1.69 13.83 1.82
N SER A 169 -0.99 14.88 1.39
CA SER A 169 -0.58 15.98 2.27
C SER A 169 -1.80 16.69 2.86
N VAL A 170 -1.81 16.88 4.18
CA VAL A 170 -2.89 17.58 4.91
C VAL A 170 -3.11 19.02 4.42
N ARG A 171 -2.03 19.71 4.01
CA ARG A 171 -2.09 21.09 3.52
C ARG A 171 -2.09 21.18 1.98
N GLY A 172 -2.25 20.05 1.30
CA GLY A 172 -2.04 19.95 -0.14
C GLY A 172 -0.57 19.97 -0.54
N ILE A 173 -0.32 19.75 -1.82
CA ILE A 173 0.99 19.95 -2.45
C ILE A 173 1.08 21.42 -2.86
N TRP A 174 2.26 22.03 -2.67
CA TRP A 174 2.47 23.41 -3.10
C TRP A 174 2.16 23.57 -4.60
N SER A 175 1.46 24.65 -4.95
CA SER A 175 1.14 25.02 -6.32
C SER A 175 1.40 26.52 -6.52
N PRO A 176 2.09 26.92 -7.60
CA PRO A 176 2.47 28.32 -7.84
C PRO A 176 1.27 29.25 -8.06
N TYR A 177 0.12 28.71 -8.46
CA TYR A 177 -1.09 29.49 -8.72
C TYR A 177 -2.01 29.62 -7.50
N HIS A 178 -1.70 28.91 -6.41
CA HIS A 178 -2.47 28.95 -5.17
C HIS A 178 -1.88 29.90 -4.13
N SER A 179 -0.71 30.50 -4.40
CA SER A 179 -0.22 31.64 -3.63
C SER A 179 -0.92 32.92 -4.05
N GLY A 180 -0.99 33.91 -3.13
CA GLY A 180 -1.52 35.24 -3.43
C GLY A 180 -0.85 35.88 -4.66
N PRO A 181 -1.45 36.95 -5.21
CA PRO A 181 -0.97 37.55 -6.45
C PRO A 181 0.52 37.90 -6.36
N MET A 182 1.34 37.26 -7.19
CA MET A 182 2.72 37.67 -7.39
C MET A 182 2.70 38.88 -8.32
N THR A 183 2.76 40.08 -7.74
CA THR A 183 3.00 41.30 -8.50
C THR A 183 4.46 41.29 -8.95
N VAL A 184 4.67 41.20 -10.26
CA VAL A 184 5.98 41.37 -10.91
C VAL A 184 6.28 42.86 -11.04
#